data_AF-A0A6P1DV82-F1
#
_entry.id   AF-A0A6P1DV82-F1
#
_cell.length_a   1.000
_cell.length_b   1.000
_cell.length_c   1.000
_cell.angle_alpha   90.00
_cell.angle_beta   90.00
_cell.angle_gamma   90.00
#
_symmetry.space_group_name_H-M   'P 1'
#
loop_
_entity.id
_entity.type
_entity.pdbx_description
1 polymer ?
#
loop_
_entity_poly.entity_id
_entity_poly.type
_entity_poly.pdbx_seq_one_letter_code
_entity_poly.pdbx_strand_id
1 'polypeptide(L)'
;MRRRVINEGDTQPGVTGPQRLLTIVTTLLLLGGLHAGPASAQDEAPDNKDCLRCHQMATLAYRDPGSGEIVDLSVDPKALSHSAHGELACSDCHNADYEQYPHPDRLKRERLACVGCHEEQDDAQARVYRFETIDEEFQHSIHVTSDAPEAADFSCHSCHDPHAFRNSEVGEDIAQIVRDDNAICLSCHEELKDPYRDPHLWLPKREKHREAVRCLDCHTPLTQSDQPVSHQILAGEDSNRDCVKCHSKAPELLNRLYQYRSETDLANKGWISKAVFNEAYVVGMSRNPVVDRSALAIIGITLLVLGAHGYGRYRAYRRSKEDQA
;
A
#
# COMPACT_ATOMS: atom_id res chain seq x y z
N MET A 1 -12.65 -36.47 26.25
CA MET A 1 -13.68 -37.25 26.98
C MET A 1 -14.76 -36.24 27.38
N ARG A 2 -15.96 -36.11 26.81
CA ARG A 2 -16.84 -36.96 26.01
C ARG A 2 -17.47 -36.14 24.86
N ARG A 3 -17.59 -36.76 23.69
CA ARG A 3 -18.48 -36.37 22.58
C ARG A 3 -19.95 -36.53 23.02
N ARG A 4 -20.84 -35.67 22.54
CA ARG A 4 -22.28 -35.99 22.44
C ARG A 4 -22.64 -36.04 20.96
N VAL A 5 -22.95 -37.25 20.52
CA VAL A 5 -23.53 -37.64 19.25
C VAL A 5 -25.04 -37.46 19.36
N ILE A 6 -25.68 -36.89 18.34
CA ILE A 6 -27.10 -37.14 18.06
C ILE A 6 -27.22 -37.30 16.55
N ASN A 7 -27.86 -38.40 16.16
CA ASN A 7 -28.00 -38.93 14.81
C ASN A 7 -29.21 -38.35 14.07
N GLU A 8 -29.09 -38.34 12.74
CA GLU A 8 -30.05 -38.75 11.68
C GLU A 8 -31.54 -38.81 12.08
N GLY A 9 -32.51 -38.31 11.33
CA GLY A 9 -32.60 -37.80 9.97
C GLY A 9 -34.10 -37.76 9.61
N ASP A 10 -34.50 -36.94 8.64
CA ASP A 10 -35.59 -37.30 7.74
C ASP A 10 -35.64 -36.37 6.52
N THR A 11 -35.99 -36.98 5.40
CA THR A 11 -35.85 -36.49 4.04
C THR A 11 -37.21 -36.04 3.48
N GLN A 12 -37.28 -34.79 2.98
CA GLN A 12 -37.99 -34.23 1.78
C GLN A 12 -39.43 -34.72 1.39
N PRO A 13 -40.17 -34.09 0.43
CA PRO A 13 -39.85 -32.97 -0.48
C PRO A 13 -40.92 -31.86 -0.55
N GLY A 14 -40.57 -30.75 -1.24
CA GLY A 14 -41.52 -29.69 -1.60
C GLY A 14 -42.18 -29.89 -2.97
N VAL A 15 -43.33 -29.24 -3.20
CA VAL A 15 -43.91 -28.96 -4.53
C VAL A 15 -44.81 -27.70 -4.48
N THR A 16 -44.35 -26.65 -5.19
CA THR A 16 -45.02 -25.62 -6.01
C THR A 16 -46.46 -25.12 -5.76
N GLY A 17 -46.66 -23.80 -5.90
CA GLY A 17 -47.86 -23.24 -6.54
C GLY A 17 -48.36 -21.88 -6.01
N PRO A 18 -48.44 -20.81 -6.83
CA PRO A 18 -48.76 -19.44 -6.37
C PRO A 18 -50.23 -19.09 -6.61
N GLN A 19 -50.90 -18.42 -5.64
CA GLN A 19 -52.15 -17.71 -5.91
C GLN A 19 -52.23 -16.40 -5.11
N ARG A 20 -52.33 -15.30 -5.86
CA ARG A 20 -52.66 -13.97 -5.37
C ARG A 20 -54.13 -13.94 -4.93
N LEU A 21 -54.43 -13.34 -3.78
CA LEU A 21 -55.72 -12.68 -3.61
C LEU A 21 -55.62 -11.50 -2.63
N LEU A 22 -56.18 -10.40 -3.12
CA LEU A 22 -56.21 -9.05 -2.59
C LEU A 22 -57.43 -8.92 -1.66
N THR A 23 -57.27 -8.54 -0.39
CA THR A 23 -58.40 -7.98 0.39
C THR A 23 -57.94 -6.98 1.47
N ILE A 24 -58.08 -5.72 1.09
CA ILE A 24 -58.49 -4.49 1.80
C ILE A 24 -58.94 -4.61 3.29
N VAL A 25 -58.30 -3.76 4.10
CA VAL A 25 -58.79 -2.98 5.29
C VAL A 25 -59.12 -3.73 6.57
N THR A 26 -58.33 -3.47 7.62
CA THR A 26 -58.85 -2.87 8.86
C THR A 26 -57.78 -2.06 9.56
N THR A 27 -58.02 -0.77 9.68
CA THR A 27 -57.29 0.21 10.48
C THR A 27 -57.43 -0.14 11.96
N LEU A 28 -56.33 -0.46 12.65
CA LEU A 28 -56.27 -0.43 14.11
C LEU A 28 -55.24 0.61 14.52
N LEU A 29 -55.73 1.80 14.90
CA LEU A 29 -54.98 2.80 15.64
C LEU A 29 -54.55 2.16 16.98
N LEU A 30 -53.27 1.81 17.09
CA LEU A 30 -52.59 1.64 18.36
C LEU A 30 -51.60 2.79 18.48
N LEU A 31 -51.95 3.75 19.34
CA LEU A 31 -51.04 4.77 19.86
C LEU A 31 -49.92 4.06 20.63
N GLY A 32 -48.90 3.61 19.92
CA GLY A 32 -47.60 3.26 20.50
C GLY A 32 -46.79 4.53 20.64
N GLY A 33 -46.69 5.06 21.86
CA GLY A 33 -45.84 6.20 22.16
C GLY A 33 -44.40 5.89 21.75
N LEU A 34 -43.91 6.60 20.74
CA LEU A 34 -42.48 6.68 20.44
C LEU A 34 -41.80 7.26 21.67
N HIS A 35 -41.26 6.38 22.50
CA HIS A 35 -40.18 6.75 23.39
C HIS A 35 -38.99 7.01 22.47
N ALA A 36 -38.75 8.28 22.18
CA ALA A 36 -37.45 8.75 21.75
C ALA A 36 -36.44 8.23 22.78
N GLY A 37 -35.72 7.16 22.42
CA GLY A 37 -34.51 6.77 23.12
C GLY A 37 -33.57 7.98 23.14
N PRO A 38 -32.70 8.08 24.16
CA PRO A 38 -31.72 9.16 24.19
C PRO A 38 -30.98 9.15 22.85
N ALA A 39 -31.03 10.29 22.16
CA ALA A 39 -30.20 10.53 21.01
C ALA A 39 -28.77 10.18 21.44
N SER A 40 -28.18 9.19 20.77
CA SER A 40 -26.75 8.95 20.88
C SER A 40 -26.09 10.31 20.67
N ALA A 41 -25.32 10.78 21.66
CA ALA A 41 -24.44 11.90 21.45
C ALA A 41 -23.64 11.56 20.19
N GLN A 42 -23.91 12.26 19.10
CA GLN A 42 -22.96 12.31 18.01
C GLN A 42 -21.78 13.02 18.64
N ASP A 43 -20.66 12.31 18.81
CA ASP A 43 -19.42 12.92 19.25
C ASP A 43 -19.19 14.13 18.35
N GLU A 44 -19.32 15.32 18.94
CA GLU A 44 -19.14 16.57 18.23
C GLU A 44 -17.66 16.60 17.85
N ALA A 45 -17.35 16.64 16.55
CA ALA A 45 -15.96 16.70 16.08
C ALA A 45 -15.21 17.80 16.84
N PRO A 46 -13.98 17.54 17.31
CA PRO A 46 -13.27 18.50 18.15
C PRO A 46 -13.17 19.87 17.47
N ASP A 47 -13.46 20.92 18.24
CA ASP A 47 -13.56 22.27 17.70
C ASP A 47 -12.17 22.90 17.50
N ASN A 48 -11.48 22.51 16.43
CA ASN A 48 -10.19 23.08 16.04
C ASN A 48 -10.29 24.51 15.46
N LYS A 49 -11.48 25.13 15.46
CA LYS A 49 -11.72 26.45 14.85
C LYS A 49 -10.82 27.53 15.43
N ASP A 50 -10.54 27.51 16.73
CA ASP A 50 -9.73 28.56 17.36
C ASP A 50 -8.28 28.55 16.87
N CYS A 51 -7.67 27.37 16.73
CA CYS A 51 -6.34 27.20 16.15
C CYS A 51 -6.33 27.53 14.66
N LEU A 52 -7.32 27.00 13.93
CA LEU A 52 -7.41 27.16 12.48
C LEU A 52 -7.76 28.59 12.04
N ARG A 53 -8.23 29.48 12.92
CA ARG A 53 -8.41 30.92 12.61
C ARG A 53 -7.17 31.53 11.95
N CYS A 54 -5.99 31.18 12.45
CA CYS A 54 -4.71 31.62 11.91
C CYS A 54 -4.02 30.50 11.11
N HIS A 55 -4.00 29.27 11.63
CA HIS A 55 -3.23 28.18 11.02
C HIS A 55 -3.76 27.71 9.66
N GLN A 56 -5.02 27.98 9.30
CA GLN A 56 -5.50 27.66 7.94
C GLN A 56 -4.96 28.58 6.83
N MET A 57 -4.25 29.65 7.19
CA MET A 57 -3.75 30.62 6.22
C MET A 57 -2.51 30.05 5.53
N ALA A 58 -2.59 29.76 4.22
CA ALA A 58 -1.50 29.18 3.42
C ALA A 58 -0.19 30.01 3.37
N THR A 59 -0.20 31.23 3.91
CA THR A 59 0.98 32.10 4.01
C THR A 59 1.47 32.27 5.44
N LEU A 60 0.90 31.53 6.41
CA LEU A 60 1.31 31.63 7.79
C LEU A 60 2.66 30.94 7.96
N ALA A 61 3.69 31.74 8.17
CA ALA A 61 5.04 31.26 8.41
C ALA A 61 5.79 32.28 9.27
N TYR A 62 6.88 31.84 9.91
CA TYR A 62 7.84 32.75 10.51
C TYR A 62 9.24 32.48 9.98
N ARG A 63 10.12 33.48 10.08
CA ARG A 63 11.55 33.29 9.81
C ARG A 63 12.25 32.95 11.10
N ASP A 64 12.89 31.79 11.17
CA ASP A 64 13.67 31.41 12.34
C ASP A 64 14.82 32.40 12.54
N PRO A 65 14.96 33.04 13.71
CA PRO A 65 16.03 34.01 13.94
C PRO A 65 17.43 33.39 13.98
N GLY A 66 17.54 32.09 14.27
CA GLY A 66 18.81 31.38 14.39
C GLY A 66 19.32 30.86 13.05
N SER A 67 18.50 30.12 12.31
CA SER A 67 18.86 29.54 11.01
C SER A 67 18.56 30.48 9.83
N GLY A 68 17.63 31.41 9.99
CA GLY A 68 17.12 32.25 8.90
C GLY A 68 16.11 31.54 7.98
N GLU A 69 15.78 30.27 8.26
CA GLU A 69 14.84 29.45 7.51
C GLU A 69 13.40 29.98 7.63
N ILE A 70 12.57 29.74 6.61
CA ILE A 70 11.13 30.00 6.70
C ILE A 70 10.47 28.73 7.22
N VAL A 71 9.90 28.81 8.42
CA VAL A 71 9.13 27.73 9.03
C VAL A 71 7.66 27.96 8.70
N ASP A 72 7.11 27.08 7.87
CA ASP A 72 5.68 27.04 7.56
C ASP A 72 4.89 26.60 8.80
N LEU A 73 3.83 27.32 9.11
CA LEU A 73 2.92 27.04 10.22
C LEU A 73 1.50 26.77 9.70
N SER A 74 1.31 26.76 8.38
CA SER A 74 0.00 26.55 7.79
C SER A 74 -0.44 25.09 7.86
N VAL A 75 -1.75 24.89 8.02
CA VAL A 75 -2.42 23.60 8.07
C VAL A 75 -3.59 23.66 7.10
N ASP A 76 -3.65 22.76 6.12
CA ASP A 76 -4.81 22.65 5.24
C ASP A 76 -5.95 21.92 5.99
N PRO A 77 -7.07 22.59 6.32
CA PRO A 77 -8.17 21.96 7.05
C PRO A 77 -8.77 20.78 6.30
N LYS A 78 -8.74 20.82 4.96
CA LYS A 78 -9.23 19.72 4.14
C LYS A 78 -8.29 18.53 4.23
N ALA A 79 -6.97 18.72 4.14
CA ALA A 79 -6.01 17.64 4.33
C ALA A 79 -6.15 17.01 5.73
N LEU A 80 -6.25 17.85 6.76
CA LEU A 80 -6.47 17.42 8.15
C LEU A 80 -7.72 16.57 8.30
N SER A 81 -8.86 17.03 7.75
CA SER A 81 -10.12 16.27 7.83
C SER A 81 -10.09 14.89 7.14
N HIS A 82 -9.11 14.63 6.26
CA HIS A 82 -8.93 13.33 5.59
C HIS A 82 -7.70 12.57 6.11
N SER A 83 -6.99 13.10 7.12
CA SER A 83 -5.85 12.43 7.73
C SER A 83 -6.32 11.34 8.69
N ALA A 84 -5.40 10.44 9.06
CA ALA A 84 -5.64 9.42 10.08
C ALA A 84 -5.97 10.00 11.47
N HIS A 85 -5.68 11.30 11.68
CA HIS A 85 -5.90 12.04 12.91
C HIS A 85 -6.94 13.17 12.77
N GLY A 86 -7.71 13.19 11.68
CA GLY A 86 -8.66 14.29 11.40
C GLY A 86 -9.77 14.46 12.44
N GLU A 87 -9.99 13.44 13.27
CA GLU A 87 -10.94 13.45 14.39
C GLU A 87 -10.31 13.87 15.72
N LEU A 88 -9.01 14.18 15.77
CA LEU A 88 -8.34 14.64 16.99
C LEU A 88 -8.39 16.18 17.11
N ALA A 89 -8.46 16.65 18.35
CA ALA A 89 -8.25 18.05 18.67
C ALA A 89 -6.76 18.41 18.51
N CYS A 90 -6.46 19.66 18.14
CA CYS A 90 -5.06 20.13 18.10
C CYS A 90 -4.35 19.90 19.44
N SER A 91 -5.07 20.08 20.56
CA SER A 91 -4.58 19.91 21.93
C SER A 91 -4.31 18.45 22.34
N ASP A 92 -4.75 17.47 21.54
CA ASP A 92 -4.46 16.06 21.81
C ASP A 92 -3.01 15.72 21.46
N CYS A 93 -2.38 16.51 20.59
CA CYS A 93 -0.97 16.39 20.24
C CYS A 93 -0.15 17.59 20.72
N HIS A 94 -0.65 18.81 20.52
CA HIS A 94 0.04 20.03 20.93
C HIS A 94 -0.26 20.44 22.36
N ASN A 95 0.71 21.07 23.00
CA ASN A 95 0.57 21.57 24.36
C ASN A 95 -0.60 22.56 24.50
N ALA A 96 -1.41 22.39 25.53
CA ALA A 96 -2.53 23.30 25.81
C ALA A 96 -2.10 24.79 25.98
N ASP A 97 -0.84 25.06 26.32
CA ASP A 97 -0.32 26.44 26.41
C ASP A 97 -0.29 27.19 25.06
N TYR A 98 -0.49 26.50 23.93
CA TYR A 98 -0.72 27.15 22.63
C TYR A 98 -2.03 27.95 22.58
N GLU A 99 -2.97 27.75 23.51
CA GLU A 99 -4.18 28.58 23.59
C GLU A 99 -3.87 30.07 23.89
N GLN A 100 -2.67 30.36 24.44
CA GLN A 100 -2.23 31.71 24.74
C GLN A 100 -1.56 32.35 23.53
N TYR A 101 -2.01 33.54 23.13
CA TYR A 101 -1.39 34.34 22.07
C TYR A 101 -0.77 35.64 22.61
N PRO A 102 0.48 36.00 22.24
CA PRO A 102 1.42 35.23 21.41
C PRO A 102 1.85 33.92 22.07
N HIS A 103 2.03 32.85 21.27
CA HIS A 103 2.46 31.55 21.81
C HIS A 103 3.81 31.67 22.54
N PRO A 104 3.97 31.08 23.73
CA PRO A 104 5.23 31.11 24.46
C PRO A 104 6.40 30.53 23.65
N ASP A 105 7.54 31.24 23.60
CA ASP A 105 8.72 30.80 22.83
C ASP A 105 9.25 29.41 23.20
N ARG A 106 8.98 28.94 24.42
CA ARG A 106 9.35 27.58 24.85
C ARG A 106 8.68 26.48 24.02
N LEU A 107 7.51 26.75 23.45
CA LEU A 107 6.73 25.76 22.72
C LEU A 107 7.31 25.46 21.33
N LYS A 108 8.17 26.34 20.78
CA LYS A 108 8.90 26.11 19.53
C LYS A 108 9.78 24.85 19.54
N ARG A 109 10.07 24.30 20.73
CA ARG A 109 10.85 23.07 20.92
C ARG A 109 10.00 21.89 21.40
N GLU A 110 8.69 22.01 21.30
CA GLU A 110 7.81 20.89 21.56
C GLU A 110 8.18 19.72 20.66
N ARG A 111 8.27 18.53 21.25
CA ARG A 111 8.44 17.27 20.54
C ARG A 111 7.16 16.48 20.72
N LEU A 112 6.54 16.12 19.60
CA LEU A 112 5.36 15.27 19.59
C LEU A 112 5.79 13.81 19.73
N ALA A 113 5.14 13.08 20.63
CA ALA A 113 5.36 11.65 20.83
C ALA A 113 4.25 10.86 20.15
N CYS A 114 4.60 10.04 19.15
CA CYS A 114 3.63 9.21 18.43
C CYS A 114 3.32 7.91 19.20
N VAL A 115 4.37 7.28 19.74
CA VAL A 115 4.26 5.95 20.37
C VAL A 115 3.38 5.98 21.61
N GLY A 116 3.42 7.04 22.43
CA GLY A 116 2.67 7.07 23.70
C GLY A 116 1.15 6.91 23.58
N CYS A 117 0.54 7.34 22.47
CA CYS A 117 -0.88 7.10 22.20
C CYS A 117 -1.15 5.76 21.47
N HIS A 118 -0.11 5.18 20.87
CA HIS A 118 -0.17 3.92 20.14
C HIS A 118 0.34 2.71 20.96
N GLU A 119 0.88 2.93 22.17
CA GLU A 119 1.52 1.94 23.05
C GLU A 119 0.57 0.87 23.61
N GLU A 120 -0.64 1.26 24.01
CA GLU A 120 -1.60 0.38 24.68
C GLU A 120 -2.67 -0.21 23.73
N GLN A 121 -2.50 -0.09 22.41
CA GLN A 121 -3.44 -0.61 21.41
C GLN A 121 -3.22 -2.11 21.09
N ASP A 122 -2.75 -2.88 22.07
CA ASP A 122 -2.43 -4.32 21.97
C ASP A 122 -3.67 -5.22 21.74
N ASP A 123 -4.89 -4.68 21.82
CA ASP A 123 -6.13 -5.45 21.60
C ASP A 123 -6.64 -5.44 20.14
N ALA A 124 -5.74 -5.22 19.18
CA ALA A 124 -6.07 -5.31 17.77
C ALA A 124 -5.32 -6.45 17.08
N GLN A 125 -5.90 -7.64 17.13
CA GLN A 125 -5.79 -8.61 16.01
C GLN A 125 -6.18 -7.97 14.64
N ALA A 126 -6.64 -6.70 14.63
CA ALA A 126 -7.07 -5.90 13.50
C ALA A 126 -6.10 -4.80 13.03
N ARG A 127 -4.99 -4.48 13.74
CA ARG A 127 -4.02 -3.47 13.26
C ARG A 127 -2.75 -4.15 12.75
N VAL A 128 -2.44 -3.93 11.47
CA VAL A 128 -1.23 -4.45 10.79
C VAL A 128 0.06 -3.76 11.29
N TYR A 129 -0.06 -2.61 11.95
CA TYR A 129 1.05 -1.75 12.37
C TYR A 129 1.19 -1.72 13.89
N ARG A 130 2.37 -2.08 14.41
CA ARG A 130 2.74 -1.97 15.83
C ARG A 130 3.75 -0.83 15.98
N PHE A 131 3.39 0.23 16.71
CA PHE A 131 4.16 1.47 16.70
C PHE A 131 5.48 1.36 17.47
N GLU A 132 5.58 0.47 18.45
CA GLU A 132 6.83 0.19 19.16
C GLU A 132 7.84 -0.44 18.21
N THR A 133 7.40 -1.43 17.42
CA THR A 133 8.24 -2.04 16.39
C THR A 133 8.63 -1.03 15.31
N ILE A 134 7.70 -0.16 14.91
CA ILE A 134 7.97 0.90 13.93
C ILE A 134 9.01 1.88 14.46
N ASP A 135 8.91 2.30 15.73
CA ASP A 135 9.90 3.18 16.35
C ASP A 135 11.27 2.49 16.41
N GLU A 136 11.33 1.24 16.86
CA GLU A 136 12.56 0.45 16.87
C GLU A 136 13.21 0.37 15.47
N GLU A 137 12.44 0.05 14.42
CA GLU A 137 12.93 0.01 13.05
C GLU A 137 13.42 1.39 12.56
N PHE A 138 12.66 2.44 12.86
CA PHE A 138 12.99 3.81 12.51
C PHE A 138 14.30 4.27 13.15
N GLN A 139 14.56 3.94 14.42
CA GLN A 139 15.83 4.25 15.09
C GLN A 139 17.05 3.61 14.40
N HIS A 140 16.85 2.52 13.63
CA HIS A 140 17.90 1.87 12.84
C HIS A 140 17.98 2.36 11.39
N SER A 141 17.18 3.36 11.02
CA SER A 141 17.19 3.96 9.69
C SER A 141 18.47 4.78 9.45
N ILE A 142 18.91 4.86 8.19
CA ILE A 142 19.99 5.76 7.76
C ILE A 142 19.69 7.22 8.09
N HIS A 143 18.41 7.63 8.11
CA HIS A 143 18.03 9.00 8.48
C HIS A 143 18.20 9.31 9.97
N VAL A 144 18.35 8.31 10.83
CA VAL A 144 18.62 8.49 12.26
C VAL A 144 20.08 8.20 12.58
N THR A 145 20.68 7.22 11.91
CA THR A 145 22.04 6.73 12.20
C THR A 145 23.15 7.48 11.48
N SER A 146 22.80 8.33 10.50
CA SER A 146 23.76 9.15 9.76
C SER A 146 24.22 10.37 10.56
N ASP A 147 25.53 10.65 10.54
CA ASP A 147 26.12 11.87 11.12
C ASP A 147 25.99 13.10 10.19
N ALA A 148 25.31 12.96 9.04
CA ALA A 148 25.10 14.06 8.10
C ALA A 148 24.26 15.18 8.76
N PRO A 149 24.66 16.46 8.64
CA PRO A 149 23.92 17.57 9.21
C PRO A 149 22.45 17.64 8.74
N GLU A 150 22.16 17.19 7.53
CA GLU A 150 20.82 17.15 6.94
C GLU A 150 19.91 16.10 7.59
N ALA A 151 20.49 15.12 8.28
CA ALA A 151 19.78 14.11 9.06
C ALA A 151 19.61 14.51 10.53
N ALA A 152 20.13 15.69 10.94
CA ALA A 152 19.97 16.17 12.30
C ALA A 152 18.49 16.38 12.63
N ASP A 153 18.08 15.96 13.83
CA ASP A 153 16.70 16.07 14.33
C ASP A 153 15.63 15.36 13.47
N PHE A 154 16.03 14.41 12.61
CA PHE A 154 15.08 13.61 11.82
C PHE A 154 14.15 12.81 12.73
N SER A 155 12.87 12.73 12.35
CA SER A 155 11.83 12.11 13.17
C SER A 155 10.72 11.50 12.31
N CYS A 156 9.71 10.89 12.95
CA CYS A 156 8.56 10.34 12.25
C CYS A 156 7.85 11.37 11.35
N HIS A 157 7.79 12.64 11.77
CA HIS A 157 7.12 13.71 11.01
C HIS A 157 7.93 14.25 9.84
N SER A 158 9.22 13.89 9.74
CA SER A 158 10.04 14.19 8.56
C SER A 158 9.56 13.41 7.32
N CYS A 159 8.87 12.27 7.52
CA CYS A 159 8.24 11.50 6.45
C CYS A 159 6.71 11.59 6.46
N HIS A 160 6.09 11.63 7.65
CA HIS A 160 4.65 11.59 7.81
C HIS A 160 4.12 12.90 8.39
N ASP A 161 3.51 13.75 7.57
CA ASP A 161 2.83 14.95 8.07
C ASP A 161 1.62 14.54 8.95
N PRO A 162 1.62 14.83 10.26
CA PRO A 162 0.52 14.46 11.15
C PRO A 162 -0.82 15.10 10.74
N HIS A 163 -0.78 16.21 10.01
CA HIS A 163 -1.95 16.94 9.52
C HIS A 163 -2.45 16.48 8.14
N ALA A 164 -1.75 15.56 7.46
CA ALA A 164 -2.15 15.12 6.11
C ALA A 164 -1.99 13.61 5.89
N PHE A 165 -1.25 12.91 6.76
CA PHE A 165 -0.95 11.50 6.61
C PHE A 165 -2.21 10.63 6.72
N ARG A 166 -2.35 9.71 5.77
CA ARG A 166 -3.32 8.60 5.80
C ARG A 166 -2.64 7.34 5.30
N ASN A 167 -3.19 6.19 5.67
CA ASN A 167 -2.77 4.91 5.11
C ASN A 167 -3.32 4.74 3.69
N SER A 168 -2.57 4.06 2.82
CA SER A 168 -3.11 3.58 1.55
C SER A 168 -4.15 2.50 1.77
N GLU A 169 -5.18 2.46 0.92
CA GLU A 169 -6.29 1.51 1.03
C GLU A 169 -6.29 0.46 -0.08
N VAL A 170 -6.88 -0.71 0.19
CA VAL A 170 -7.08 -1.74 -0.84
C VAL A 170 -8.07 -1.23 -1.88
N GLY A 171 -7.65 -1.27 -3.15
CA GLY A 171 -8.43 -0.78 -4.29
C GLY A 171 -8.08 0.64 -4.72
N GLU A 172 -7.18 1.33 -4.01
CA GLU A 172 -6.59 2.58 -4.50
C GLU A 172 -5.71 2.32 -5.73
N ASP A 173 -5.63 3.30 -6.63
CA ASP A 173 -4.78 3.18 -7.82
C ASP A 173 -3.32 3.01 -7.41
N ILE A 174 -2.72 1.89 -7.81
CA ILE A 174 -1.33 1.57 -7.49
C ILE A 174 -0.38 2.66 -7.97
N ALA A 175 -0.64 3.24 -9.15
CA ALA A 175 0.21 4.31 -9.65
C ALA A 175 0.10 5.58 -8.81
N GLN A 176 -1.08 5.85 -8.22
CA GLN A 176 -1.26 6.94 -7.26
C GLN A 176 -0.50 6.68 -5.95
N ILE A 177 -0.61 5.48 -5.37
CA ILE A 177 0.16 5.09 -4.17
C ILE A 177 1.65 5.28 -4.41
N VAL A 178 2.17 4.78 -5.54
CA VAL A 178 3.60 4.92 -5.88
C VAL A 178 4.02 6.38 -5.97
N ARG A 179 3.19 7.24 -6.59
CA ARG A 179 3.49 8.68 -6.72
C ARG A 179 3.51 9.35 -5.35
N ASP A 180 2.50 9.12 -4.53
CA ASP A 180 2.35 9.79 -3.23
C ASP A 180 3.45 9.34 -2.25
N ASP A 181 3.70 8.04 -2.14
CA ASP A 181 4.76 7.49 -1.28
C ASP A 181 6.15 8.00 -1.72
N ASN A 182 6.41 8.05 -3.03
CA ASN A 182 7.70 8.54 -3.54
C ASN A 182 7.86 10.07 -3.41
N ALA A 183 6.76 10.83 -3.40
CA ALA A 183 6.81 12.28 -3.28
C ALA A 183 7.43 12.72 -1.94
N ILE A 184 7.20 11.95 -0.87
CA ILE A 184 7.82 12.17 0.45
C ILE A 184 9.35 12.13 0.35
N CYS A 185 9.90 11.09 -0.30
CA CYS A 185 11.35 10.99 -0.47
C CYS A 185 11.91 12.11 -1.37
N LEU A 186 11.15 12.47 -2.41
CA LEU A 186 11.54 13.46 -3.41
C LEU A 186 11.38 14.92 -2.95
N SER A 187 10.83 15.17 -1.76
CA SER A 187 10.79 16.50 -1.16
C SER A 187 12.19 16.94 -0.68
N CYS A 188 13.02 15.99 -0.23
CA CYS A 188 14.40 16.24 0.19
C CYS A 188 15.43 15.70 -0.82
N HIS A 189 15.20 14.53 -1.43
CA HIS A 189 16.12 13.93 -2.42
C HIS A 189 15.90 14.49 -3.83
N GLU A 190 15.88 15.82 -3.96
CA GLU A 190 15.57 16.50 -5.21
C GLU A 190 16.60 16.25 -6.32
N GLU A 191 17.85 15.96 -5.96
CA GLU A 191 18.92 15.65 -6.92
C GLU A 191 18.59 14.40 -7.76
N LEU A 192 17.75 13.50 -7.25
CA LEU A 192 17.26 12.35 -8.01
C LEU A 192 16.36 12.76 -9.18
N LYS A 193 15.89 14.00 -9.24
CA LYS A 193 15.15 14.55 -10.40
C LYS A 193 16.11 14.89 -11.55
N ASP A 194 17.42 14.98 -11.30
CA ASP A 194 18.44 15.18 -12.34
C ASP A 194 18.88 13.83 -12.95
N PRO A 195 18.58 13.57 -14.24
CA PRO A 195 18.91 12.30 -14.89
C PRO A 195 20.43 12.04 -15.02
N TYR A 196 21.28 13.05 -14.86
CA TYR A 196 22.74 12.95 -14.98
C TYR A 196 23.46 12.71 -13.66
N ARG A 197 22.80 12.94 -12.52
CA ARG A 197 23.33 12.76 -11.16
C ARG A 197 22.67 11.60 -10.40
N ASP A 198 21.74 10.91 -11.05
CA ASP A 198 20.97 9.83 -10.44
C ASP A 198 21.85 8.61 -10.06
N PRO A 199 22.01 8.26 -8.78
CA PRO A 199 22.76 7.08 -8.34
C PRO A 199 22.16 5.76 -8.84
N HIS A 200 20.95 5.77 -9.39
CA HIS A 200 20.29 4.61 -10.02
C HIS A 200 20.74 4.37 -11.47
N LEU A 201 21.93 4.82 -11.88
CA LEU A 201 22.46 4.54 -13.23
C LEU A 201 22.49 3.05 -13.59
N TRP A 202 22.68 2.19 -12.58
CA TRP A 202 22.71 0.73 -12.72
C TRP A 202 21.34 0.12 -13.05
N LEU A 203 20.24 0.80 -12.75
CA LEU A 203 18.88 0.29 -12.90
C LEU A 203 18.38 0.50 -14.35
N PRO A 204 18.08 -0.58 -15.11
CA PRO A 204 17.55 -0.44 -16.45
C PRO A 204 16.19 0.26 -16.44
N LYS A 205 15.96 1.18 -17.39
CA LYS A 205 14.66 1.92 -17.49
C LYS A 205 14.23 2.53 -16.15
N ARG A 206 15.15 3.21 -15.46
CA ARG A 206 14.93 3.78 -14.12
C ARG A 206 13.64 4.59 -13.96
N GLU A 207 13.26 5.37 -14.97
CA GLU A 207 12.04 6.19 -14.92
C GLU A 207 10.80 5.32 -14.75
N LYS A 208 10.72 4.23 -15.53
CA LYS A 208 9.62 3.27 -15.41
C LYS A 208 9.61 2.54 -14.08
N HIS A 209 10.77 2.30 -13.48
CA HIS A 209 10.82 1.73 -12.13
C HIS A 209 10.28 2.75 -11.13
N ARG A 210 10.72 4.00 -11.17
CA ARG A 210 10.23 5.07 -10.29
C ARG A 210 8.71 5.29 -10.40
N GLU A 211 8.16 5.16 -11.60
CA GLU A 211 6.71 5.28 -11.85
C GLU A 211 5.91 4.05 -11.36
N ALA A 212 6.54 2.89 -11.21
CA ALA A 212 5.86 1.61 -10.98
C ALA A 212 6.17 0.94 -9.64
N VAL A 213 7.23 1.35 -8.94
CA VAL A 213 7.62 0.83 -7.63
C VAL A 213 7.98 1.97 -6.68
N ARG A 214 7.79 1.73 -5.39
CA ARG A 214 8.12 2.73 -4.36
C ARG A 214 9.60 2.68 -4.02
N CYS A 215 10.16 3.80 -3.60
CA CYS A 215 11.50 3.88 -3.03
C CYS A 215 11.66 2.86 -1.89
N LEU A 216 10.64 2.79 -1.02
CA LEU A 216 10.59 1.88 0.13
C LEU A 216 10.67 0.41 -0.27
N ASP A 217 10.21 0.01 -1.46
CA ASP A 217 10.24 -1.38 -1.87
C ASP A 217 11.71 -1.88 -2.03
N CYS A 218 12.64 -1.00 -2.42
CA CYS A 218 14.08 -1.30 -2.54
C CYS A 218 14.91 -0.86 -1.33
N HIS A 219 14.53 0.26 -0.69
CA HIS A 219 15.29 0.91 0.39
C HIS A 219 14.91 0.43 1.78
N THR A 220 14.20 -0.69 1.92
CA THR A 220 13.88 -1.30 3.21
C THR A 220 14.22 -2.79 3.20
N PRO A 221 14.57 -3.39 4.36
CA PRO A 221 14.73 -4.83 4.48
C PRO A 221 13.48 -5.57 4.00
N LEU A 222 13.66 -6.79 3.47
CA LEU A 222 12.53 -7.66 3.13
C LEU A 222 11.77 -8.07 4.39
N THR A 223 10.46 -7.85 4.37
CA THR A 223 9.48 -8.26 5.38
C THR A 223 8.64 -9.39 4.81
N GLN A 224 8.02 -10.19 5.67
CA GLN A 224 7.13 -11.26 5.23
C GLN A 224 5.91 -10.66 4.50
N SER A 225 5.30 -11.41 3.58
CA SER A 225 4.24 -10.88 2.70
C SER A 225 2.95 -10.44 3.40
N ASP A 226 2.80 -10.77 4.68
CA ASP A 226 1.69 -10.40 5.56
C ASP A 226 2.07 -9.33 6.59
N GLN A 227 3.30 -8.81 6.52
CA GLN A 227 3.81 -7.77 7.41
C GLN A 227 3.89 -6.43 6.67
N PRO A 228 3.75 -5.30 7.39
CA PRO A 228 3.95 -4.00 6.79
C PRO A 228 5.37 -3.83 6.24
N VAL A 229 5.56 -2.80 5.43
CA VAL A 229 6.90 -2.39 5.01
C VAL A 229 7.66 -1.90 6.24
N SER A 230 8.92 -2.30 6.36
CA SER A 230 9.78 -1.91 7.48
C SER A 230 10.06 -0.41 7.47
N HIS A 231 10.09 0.21 8.63
CA HIS A 231 10.49 1.62 8.79
C HIS A 231 12.01 1.81 8.88
N GLN A 232 12.78 0.73 8.77
CA GLN A 232 14.23 0.79 8.68
C GLN A 232 14.66 1.19 7.25
N ILE A 233 14.76 2.49 6.97
CA ILE A 233 15.28 2.94 5.67
C ILE A 233 16.79 2.68 5.60
N LEU A 234 17.22 1.97 4.57
CA LEU A 234 18.61 1.60 4.33
C LEU A 234 19.35 2.65 3.50
N ALA A 235 20.68 2.70 3.68
CA ALA A 235 21.54 3.45 2.79
C ALA A 235 21.44 2.92 1.35
N GLY A 236 21.70 3.79 0.35
CA GLY A 236 21.60 3.42 -1.06
C GLY A 236 22.54 2.28 -1.51
N GLU A 237 23.63 2.06 -0.76
CA GLU A 237 24.54 0.93 -0.98
C GLU A 237 24.04 -0.40 -0.42
N ASP A 238 23.28 -0.35 0.68
CA ASP A 238 22.67 -1.53 1.33
C ASP A 238 21.29 -1.87 0.77
N SER A 239 20.74 -0.97 -0.05
CA SER A 239 19.44 -1.15 -0.68
C SER A 239 19.44 -2.31 -1.68
N ASN A 240 18.24 -2.86 -1.91
CA ASN A 240 18.09 -4.07 -2.70
C ASN A 240 18.39 -3.83 -4.19
N ARG A 241 19.43 -4.51 -4.71
CA ARG A 241 19.84 -4.48 -6.13
C ARG A 241 19.62 -5.82 -6.84
N ASP A 242 19.00 -6.78 -6.19
CA ASP A 242 18.78 -8.11 -6.74
C ASP A 242 17.53 -8.13 -7.62
N CYS A 243 17.75 -8.03 -8.93
CA CYS A 243 16.70 -8.08 -9.94
C CYS A 243 15.78 -9.30 -9.78
N VAL A 244 16.28 -10.43 -9.26
CA VAL A 244 15.50 -11.68 -9.14
C VAL A 244 14.40 -11.55 -8.07
N LYS A 245 14.61 -10.75 -7.02
CA LYS A 245 13.59 -10.53 -5.98
C LYS A 245 12.37 -9.76 -6.51
N CYS A 246 12.51 -9.03 -7.63
CA CYS A 246 11.42 -8.37 -8.35
C CYS A 246 10.96 -9.13 -9.60
N HIS A 247 11.88 -9.80 -10.31
CA HIS A 247 11.64 -10.40 -11.63
C HIS A 247 11.66 -11.94 -11.63
N SER A 248 11.40 -12.57 -10.48
CA SER A 248 11.17 -14.02 -10.39
C SER A 248 9.69 -14.38 -10.47
N LYS A 249 9.41 -15.69 -10.47
CA LYS A 249 8.04 -16.22 -10.44
C LYS A 249 7.30 -15.88 -9.14
N ALA A 250 8.04 -15.67 -8.05
CA ALA A 250 7.52 -15.26 -6.74
C ALA A 250 8.19 -13.94 -6.35
N PRO A 251 7.75 -12.79 -6.89
CA PRO A 251 8.44 -11.53 -6.69
C PRO A 251 8.11 -10.96 -5.30
N GLU A 252 8.96 -11.28 -4.33
CA GLU A 252 8.81 -10.90 -2.92
C GLU A 252 8.61 -9.40 -2.74
N LEU A 253 9.41 -8.58 -3.42
CA LEU A 253 9.36 -7.11 -3.28
C LEU A 253 8.10 -6.53 -3.92
N LEU A 254 7.67 -7.06 -5.06
CA LEU A 254 6.49 -6.54 -5.77
C LEU A 254 5.18 -6.90 -5.05
N ASN A 255 5.18 -7.98 -4.29
CA ASN A 255 4.01 -8.37 -3.50
C ASN A 255 3.63 -7.32 -2.44
N ARG A 256 4.62 -6.54 -1.94
CA ARG A 256 4.40 -5.43 -1.00
C ARG A 256 3.50 -4.33 -1.56
N LEU A 257 3.53 -4.14 -2.88
CA LEU A 257 2.66 -3.18 -3.57
C LEU A 257 1.34 -3.84 -3.99
N TYR A 258 1.38 -5.13 -4.36
CA TYR A 258 0.20 -5.85 -4.82
C TYR A 258 -0.82 -6.16 -3.72
N GLN A 259 -0.45 -6.05 -2.45
CA GLN A 259 -1.38 -6.16 -1.33
C GLN A 259 -2.51 -5.12 -1.38
N TYR A 260 -2.28 -3.97 -2.05
CA TYR A 260 -3.30 -2.93 -2.22
C TYR A 260 -4.21 -3.15 -3.45
N ARG A 261 -4.00 -4.22 -4.23
CA ARG A 261 -4.90 -4.52 -5.36
C ARG A 261 -6.22 -5.08 -4.85
N SER A 262 -7.33 -4.56 -5.37
CA SER A 262 -8.65 -5.13 -5.07
C SER A 262 -8.81 -6.52 -5.70
N GLU A 263 -9.57 -7.40 -5.04
CA GLU A 263 -9.97 -8.70 -5.62
C GLU A 263 -10.72 -8.50 -6.95
N THR A 264 -11.44 -7.39 -7.08
CA THR A 264 -12.11 -6.96 -8.31
C THR A 264 -11.14 -6.58 -9.42
N ASP A 265 -9.99 -5.94 -9.17
CA ASP A 265 -8.97 -5.71 -10.19
C ASP A 265 -8.30 -7.00 -10.64
N LEU A 266 -8.11 -7.92 -9.69
CA LEU A 266 -7.69 -9.28 -9.97
C LEU A 266 -8.75 -10.07 -10.74
N ALA A 267 -10.03 -9.69 -10.72
CA ALA A 267 -11.14 -10.39 -11.39
C ALA A 267 -11.56 -9.76 -12.73
N ASN A 268 -11.62 -8.43 -12.82
CA ASN A 268 -12.21 -7.65 -13.90
C ASN A 268 -11.29 -7.48 -15.12
N LYS A 269 -9.99 -7.75 -15.00
CA LYS A 269 -9.14 -8.03 -16.15
C LYS A 269 -9.49 -9.45 -16.63
N GLY A 270 -10.40 -9.56 -17.61
CA GLY A 270 -10.88 -10.82 -18.19
C GLY A 270 -9.79 -11.85 -18.52
N TRP A 271 -10.16 -13.11 -18.72
CA TRP A 271 -9.25 -14.27 -18.81
C TRP A 271 -8.07 -14.10 -19.79
N ILE A 272 -8.24 -13.30 -20.85
CA ILE A 272 -7.18 -12.96 -21.82
C ILE A 272 -6.19 -11.94 -21.23
N SER A 273 -6.65 -10.89 -20.54
CA SER A 273 -5.78 -9.92 -19.86
C SER A 273 -5.05 -10.52 -18.65
N LYS A 274 -5.62 -11.52 -17.95
CA LYS A 274 -4.90 -12.32 -16.95
C LYS A 274 -3.71 -13.10 -17.53
N ALA A 275 -3.79 -13.49 -18.80
CA ALA A 275 -2.74 -14.23 -19.49
C ALA A 275 -1.70 -13.34 -20.19
N VAL A 276 -2.06 -12.09 -20.52
CA VAL A 276 -1.25 -11.22 -21.41
C VAL A 276 -0.81 -9.91 -20.76
N PHE A 277 -1.60 -9.32 -19.87
CA PHE A 277 -1.38 -7.98 -19.31
C PHE A 277 -1.22 -8.02 -17.79
N ASN A 278 -0.07 -8.49 -17.33
CA ASN A 278 0.57 -7.80 -16.22
C ASN A 278 1.22 -6.56 -16.84
N GLU A 279 0.99 -5.38 -16.26
CA GLU A 279 1.63 -4.13 -16.70
C GLU A 279 3.18 -4.18 -16.59
N ALA A 280 3.71 -5.25 -16.01
CA ALA A 280 5.09 -5.71 -16.17
C ALA A 280 5.15 -7.01 -17.01
N TYR A 281 4.88 -6.95 -18.32
CA TYR A 281 5.18 -8.06 -19.24
C TYR A 281 6.71 -8.18 -19.38
N VAL A 282 7.32 -9.00 -18.53
CA VAL A 282 8.68 -9.50 -18.74
C VAL A 282 8.55 -10.85 -19.42
N VAL A 283 9.23 -10.99 -20.57
CA VAL A 283 9.31 -12.25 -21.32
C VAL A 283 9.74 -13.37 -20.36
N GLY A 284 8.89 -14.37 -20.15
CA GLY A 284 9.11 -15.47 -19.18
C GLY A 284 8.21 -15.44 -17.93
N MET A 285 7.37 -14.41 -17.76
CA MET A 285 6.47 -14.25 -16.60
C MET A 285 5.00 -14.57 -16.89
N SER A 286 4.69 -15.37 -17.92
CA SER A 286 3.32 -15.87 -18.10
C SER A 286 2.97 -16.67 -16.83
N ARG A 287 2.18 -16.08 -15.93
CA ARG A 287 1.69 -16.75 -14.71
C ARG A 287 0.71 -17.87 -15.05
N ASN A 288 0.45 -18.12 -16.33
CA ASN A 288 -0.50 -19.11 -16.77
C ASN A 288 0.22 -20.43 -17.14
N PRO A 289 0.15 -21.47 -16.28
CA PRO A 289 0.79 -22.75 -16.54
C PRO A 289 0.27 -23.42 -17.83
N VAL A 290 -0.91 -23.05 -18.32
CA VAL A 290 -1.46 -23.54 -19.59
C VAL A 290 -0.68 -22.96 -20.78
N VAL A 291 -0.34 -21.66 -20.74
CA VAL A 291 0.41 -21.00 -21.80
C VAL A 291 1.83 -21.55 -21.87
N ASP A 292 2.50 -21.69 -20.72
CA ASP A 292 3.85 -22.27 -20.64
C ASP A 292 3.88 -23.71 -21.18
N ARG A 293 2.93 -24.56 -20.77
CA ARG A 293 2.83 -25.95 -21.28
C ARG A 293 2.53 -25.98 -22.77
N SER A 294 1.67 -25.08 -23.25
CA SER A 294 1.33 -24.99 -24.68
C SER A 294 2.55 -24.56 -25.51
N ALA A 295 3.33 -23.58 -25.03
CA ALA A 295 4.56 -23.15 -25.69
C ALA A 295 5.59 -24.29 -25.76
N LEU A 296 5.81 -25.03 -24.66
CA LEU A 296 6.70 -26.20 -24.65
C LEU A 296 6.20 -27.32 -25.56
N ALA A 297 4.89 -27.56 -25.62
CA ALA A 297 4.31 -28.52 -26.54
C ALA A 297 4.56 -28.14 -28.01
N ILE A 298 4.38 -26.86 -28.36
CA ILE A 298 4.66 -26.34 -29.71
C ILE A 298 6.14 -26.51 -30.08
N ILE A 299 7.06 -26.17 -29.16
CA ILE A 299 8.50 -26.37 -29.37
C ILE A 299 8.81 -27.86 -29.58
N GLY A 300 8.25 -28.74 -28.75
CA GLY A 300 8.42 -30.19 -28.87
C GLY A 300 7.91 -30.74 -30.20
N ILE A 301 6.72 -30.32 -30.63
CA ILE A 301 6.14 -30.69 -31.94
C ILE A 301 7.04 -30.20 -33.08
N THR A 302 7.55 -28.96 -32.99
CA THR A 302 8.44 -28.39 -34.01
C THR A 302 9.73 -29.20 -34.14
N LEU A 303 10.35 -29.58 -33.02
CA LEU A 303 11.55 -30.41 -33.01
C LEU A 303 11.27 -31.82 -33.58
N LEU A 304 10.11 -32.41 -33.26
CA LEU A 304 9.70 -33.70 -33.83
C LEU A 304 9.52 -33.63 -35.35
N VAL A 305 8.88 -32.57 -35.87
CA VAL A 305 8.70 -32.36 -37.32
C VAL A 305 10.04 -32.20 -38.02
N LEU A 306 10.94 -31.38 -37.47
CA LEU A 306 12.30 -31.22 -38.01
C LEU A 306 13.09 -32.52 -37.99
N GLY A 307 13.00 -33.29 -36.90
CA GLY A 307 13.62 -34.60 -36.77
C GLY A 307 13.08 -35.62 -37.78
N ALA A 308 11.75 -35.70 -37.94
CA ALA A 308 11.11 -36.58 -38.91
C ALA A 308 11.49 -36.19 -40.35
N HIS A 309 11.53 -34.89 -40.65
CA HIS A 309 11.96 -34.39 -41.95
C HIS A 309 13.44 -34.74 -42.23
N GLY A 310 14.32 -34.52 -41.26
CA GLY A 310 15.74 -34.88 -41.34
C GLY A 310 15.96 -36.39 -41.53
N TYR A 311 15.23 -37.22 -40.77
CA TYR A 311 15.28 -38.67 -40.90
C TYR A 311 14.76 -39.14 -42.26
N GLY A 312 13.68 -38.54 -42.75
CA GLY A 312 13.15 -38.80 -44.09
C GLY A 312 14.19 -38.52 -45.18
N ARG A 313 14.88 -37.38 -45.10
CA ARG A 313 15.98 -37.04 -46.02
C ARG A 313 17.15 -38.03 -45.93
N TYR A 314 17.54 -38.42 -44.73
CA TYR A 314 18.61 -39.41 -44.53
C TYR A 314 18.25 -40.78 -45.15
N ARG A 315 17.02 -41.25 -44.93
CA ARG A 315 16.56 -42.52 -45.54
C ARG A 315 16.52 -42.45 -47.07
N ALA A 316 16.07 -41.32 -47.64
CA ALA A 316 16.05 -41.13 -49.09
C ALA A 316 17.47 -41.18 -49.68
N TYR A 317 18.42 -40.47 -49.06
CA TYR A 317 19.84 -40.51 -49.45
C TYR A 317 20.44 -41.92 -49.38
N ARG A 318 20.14 -42.67 -48.31
CA ARG A 318 20.60 -44.06 -48.18
C ARG A 318 20.06 -44.97 -49.28
N ARG A 319 18.77 -44.89 -49.60
CA ARG A 319 18.16 -45.67 -50.69
C ARG A 319 18.80 -45.34 -52.03
N SER A 320 18.99 -44.06 -52.35
CA SER A 320 19.66 -43.68 -53.62
C SER A 320 21.09 -44.19 -53.72
N LYS A 321 21.78 -44.39 -52.58
CA LYS A 321 23.14 -44.93 -52.55
C LYS A 321 23.16 -46.46 -52.66
N GLU A 322 22.13 -47.13 -52.13
CA GLU A 322 21.90 -48.58 -52.28
C GLU A 322 21.48 -48.92 -53.72
N ASP A 323 20.70 -48.06 -54.39
CA ASP A 323 20.28 -48.26 -55.80
C ASP A 323 21.41 -47.98 -56.82
N GLN A 324 22.52 -47.35 -56.40
CA GLN A 324 23.69 -47.03 -57.23
C GLN A 324 24.87 -48.01 -57.04
N ALA A 325 24.76 -48.96 -56.12
CA ALA A 325 25.78 -49.97 -55.80
C ALA A 325 25.39 -51.32 -56.40
#